data_AF-A0A3D6BA36-F1
#
_entry.id   AF-A0A3D6BA36-F1
#
_cell.length_a   1.000
_cell.length_b   1.000
_cell.length_c   1.000
_cell.angle_alpha   90.00
_cell.angle_beta   90.00
_cell.angle_gamma   90.00
#
_symmetry.space_group_name_H-M   'P 1'
#
loop_
_entity.id
_entity.type
_entity.pdbx_description
1 polymer ?
#
loop_
_entity_poly.entity_id
_entity_poly.type
_entity_poly.pdbx_seq_one_letter_code
_entity_poly.pdbx_strand_id
1 'polypeptide(L)'
;MLKYNLKRLINNRAVLQPVGYLQKFGFTKYTASRIYGGHFSSLKLSQIEKLCIAFNCTPNDLIEYIPDDKIKTSNHPLTTLIRNQEAKKVNDILKDIPVDMLSDFTNRIDELKKEMLKK
;
A
#
# COMPACT_ATOMS: atom_id res chain seq x y z
N MET A 1 6.60 17.06 7.02
CA MET A 1 5.71 16.35 7.95
C MET A 1 5.59 14.88 7.56
N LEU A 2 5.65 13.96 8.53
CA LEU A 2 5.35 12.54 8.32
C LEU A 2 3.85 12.30 8.39
N LYS A 3 3.33 11.42 7.52
CA LYS A 3 1.92 11.05 7.47
C LYS A 3 1.76 9.56 7.17
N TYR A 4 0.68 8.96 7.66
CA TYR A 4 0.30 7.61 7.24
C TYR A 4 -0.34 7.60 5.86
N ASN A 5 0.08 6.66 5.00
CA ASN A 5 -0.37 6.54 3.60
C ASN A 5 -1.22 5.27 3.35
N LEU A 6 -1.81 4.70 4.41
CA LEU A 6 -2.44 3.37 4.42
C LEU A 6 -3.50 3.16 3.35
N LYS A 7 -4.31 4.19 3.05
CA LYS A 7 -5.36 4.11 2.02
C LYS A 7 -4.76 3.76 0.64
N ARG A 8 -3.62 4.34 0.27
CA ARG A 8 -2.92 4.03 -0.98
C ARG A 8 -2.46 2.57 -0.97
N LEU A 9 -1.81 2.16 0.11
CA LEU A 9 -1.24 0.84 0.25
C LEU A 9 -2.31 -0.26 0.18
N ILE A 10 -3.44 -0.06 0.87
CA ILE A 10 -4.57 -0.98 0.86
C ILE A 10 -5.19 -1.07 -0.55
N ASN A 11 -5.39 0.07 -1.22
CA ASN A 11 -5.98 0.10 -2.56
C ASN A 11 -5.09 -0.60 -3.61
N ASN A 12 -3.77 -0.57 -3.44
CA ASN A 12 -2.82 -1.23 -4.34
C ASN A 12 -2.77 -2.76 -4.19
N ARG A 13 -3.40 -3.33 -3.15
CA ARG A 13 -3.39 -4.78 -2.86
C ARG A 13 -4.64 -5.52 -3.33
N ALA A 14 -5.50 -4.88 -4.14
CA ALA A 14 -6.75 -5.46 -4.67
C ALA A 14 -7.66 -6.11 -3.61
N VAL A 15 -7.66 -5.57 -2.38
CA VAL A 15 -8.48 -6.08 -1.28
C VAL A 15 -9.89 -5.51 -1.40
N LEU A 16 -10.86 -6.37 -1.74
CA LEU A 16 -12.27 -5.98 -1.93
C LEU A 16 -12.99 -5.56 -0.65
N GLN A 17 -12.64 -6.16 0.49
CA GLN A 17 -13.27 -5.92 1.79
C GLN A 17 -12.21 -5.57 2.85
N PRO A 18 -11.68 -4.33 2.85
CA PRO A 18 -10.55 -3.92 3.70
C PRO A 18 -10.76 -4.16 5.19
N VAL A 19 -11.94 -3.83 5.72
CA VAL A 19 -12.24 -3.99 7.14
C VAL A 19 -12.26 -5.47 7.52
N GLY A 20 -12.97 -6.30 6.76
CA GLY A 20 -13.02 -7.74 7.00
C GLY A 20 -11.67 -8.41 6.82
N TYR A 21 -10.84 -7.94 5.88
CA TYR A 21 -9.48 -8.42 5.70
C TYR A 21 -8.62 -8.16 6.93
N LEU A 22 -8.60 -6.92 7.45
CA LEU A 22 -7.87 -6.57 8.66
C LEU A 22 -8.34 -7.37 9.88
N GLN A 23 -9.63 -7.70 9.99
CA GLN A 23 -10.12 -8.53 11.08
C GLN A 23 -9.47 -9.93 11.12
N LYS A 24 -9.11 -10.50 9.96
CA LYS A 24 -8.39 -11.79 9.88
C LYS A 24 -6.97 -11.71 10.48
N PHE A 25 -6.39 -10.52 10.55
CA PHE A 25 -5.09 -10.26 11.16
C PHE A 25 -5.22 -9.73 12.62
N GLY A 26 -6.39 -9.92 13.24
CA GLY A 26 -6.61 -9.66 14.65
C GLY A 26 -6.82 -8.18 14.99
N PHE A 27 -7.35 -7.39 14.05
CA PHE A 27 -7.90 -6.06 14.34
C PHE A 27 -9.38 -6.17 14.72
N THR A 28 -9.84 -5.35 15.67
CA THR A 28 -11.28 -5.21 15.92
C THR A 28 -11.94 -4.49 14.75
N LYS A 29 -13.23 -4.73 14.51
CA LYS A 29 -14.01 -4.04 13.46
C LYS A 29 -13.89 -2.51 13.57
N TYR A 30 -13.97 -1.98 14.79
CA TYR A 30 -13.81 -0.55 15.06
C TYR A 30 -12.42 -0.04 14.64
N THR A 31 -11.36 -0.69 15.09
CA THR A 31 -9.98 -0.30 14.76
C THR A 31 -9.71 -0.41 13.25
N ALA A 32 -10.15 -1.50 12.62
CA ALA A 32 -10.02 -1.70 11.19
C ALA A 32 -10.73 -0.61 10.37
N SER A 33 -11.95 -0.22 10.77
CA SER A 33 -12.69 0.88 10.14
C SER A 33 -11.97 2.22 10.28
N ARG A 34 -11.48 2.54 11.49
CA ARG A 34 -10.71 3.78 11.75
C ARG A 34 -9.41 3.81 10.93
N ILE A 35 -8.69 2.69 10.85
CA ILE A 35 -7.47 2.55 10.03
C ILE A 35 -7.77 2.79 8.56
N TYR A 36 -8.78 2.10 8.01
CA TYR A 36 -9.15 2.22 6.60
C TYR A 36 -9.63 3.64 6.24
N GLY A 37 -10.44 4.25 7.11
CA GLY A 37 -10.93 5.62 6.95
C GLY A 37 -9.87 6.69 7.17
N GLY A 38 -8.66 6.34 7.63
CA GLY A 38 -7.63 7.32 7.98
C GLY A 38 -7.96 8.13 9.25
N HIS A 39 -8.93 7.69 10.04
CA HIS A 39 -9.36 8.35 11.26
C HIS A 39 -8.54 7.84 12.45
N PHE A 40 -7.24 8.10 12.49
CA PHE A 40 -6.39 7.75 13.64
C PHE A 40 -5.23 8.73 13.73
N SER A 41 -4.78 9.01 14.95
CA SER A 41 -3.64 9.90 15.21
C SER A 41 -2.33 9.14 15.32
N SER A 42 -2.37 7.88 15.76
CA SER A 42 -1.19 7.04 15.94
C SER A 42 -1.54 5.57 15.81
N LEU A 43 -0.52 4.76 15.51
CA LEU A 43 -0.57 3.31 15.56
C LEU A 43 0.45 2.79 16.56
N LYS A 44 0.05 1.79 17.35
CA LYS A 44 0.99 1.04 18.18
C LYS A 44 1.93 0.23 17.28
N LEU A 45 3.14 -0.06 17.75
CA LEU A 45 4.10 -0.91 17.01
C LEU A 45 3.50 -2.27 16.65
N SER A 46 2.74 -2.88 17.56
CA SER A 46 2.02 -4.13 17.30
C SER A 46 0.96 -4.02 16.20
N GLN A 47 0.38 -2.84 15.99
CA GLN A 47 -0.54 -2.60 14.88
C GLN A 47 0.23 -2.40 13.57
N ILE A 48 1.36 -1.71 13.61
CA ILE A 48 2.26 -1.55 12.45
C ILE A 48 2.74 -2.91 11.96
N GLU A 49 3.21 -3.76 12.87
CA GLU A 49 3.66 -5.13 12.56
C GLU A 49 2.54 -5.94 11.89
N LYS A 50 1.34 -5.96 12.48
CA LYS A 50 0.17 -6.65 11.90
C LYS A 50 -0.19 -6.13 10.51
N LEU A 51 -0.10 -4.81 10.28
CA LEU A 51 -0.33 -4.22 8.95
C LEU A 51 0.74 -4.66 7.95
N CYS A 52 2.01 -4.67 8.35
CA CYS A 52 3.12 -5.12 7.52
C CYS A 52 2.96 -6.59 7.10
N ILE A 53 2.57 -7.45 8.03
CA ILE A 53 2.25 -8.86 7.76
C ILE A 53 1.06 -8.97 6.80
N ALA A 54 -0.02 -8.21 7.06
CA ALA A 54 -1.22 -8.24 6.24
C ALA A 54 -0.98 -7.79 4.79
N PHE A 55 -0.09 -6.83 4.56
CA PHE A 55 0.10 -6.24 3.24
C PHE A 55 1.46 -6.53 2.60
N ASN A 56 2.24 -7.43 3.18
CA ASN A 56 3.60 -7.76 2.73
C ASN A 56 4.43 -6.49 2.47
N CYS A 57 4.61 -5.68 3.51
CA CYS A 57 5.32 -4.40 3.43
C CYS A 57 6.21 -4.16 4.65
N THR A 58 6.96 -3.06 4.63
CA THR A 58 7.77 -2.58 5.76
C THR A 58 7.09 -1.40 6.47
N PRO A 59 7.52 -1.02 7.69
CA PRO A 59 6.99 0.17 8.35
C PRO A 59 7.16 1.45 7.54
N ASN A 60 8.25 1.59 6.77
CA ASN A 60 8.50 2.73 5.88
C ASN A 60 7.49 2.81 4.74
N ASP A 61 6.85 1.70 4.37
CA ASP A 61 5.80 1.68 3.35
C ASP A 61 4.49 2.29 3.84
N LEU A 62 4.23 2.23 5.15
CA LEU A 62 3.04 2.80 5.78
C LEU A 62 3.12 4.33 5.96
N ILE A 63 4.31 4.90 5.79
CA ILE A 63 4.63 6.29 6.10
C ILE A 63 5.04 7.01 4.81
N GLU A 64 4.65 8.28 4.70
CA GLU A 64 5.14 9.20 3.68
C GLU A 64 5.66 10.49 4.31
N TYR A 65 6.64 11.10 3.64
CA TYR A 65 7.17 12.40 4.01
C TYR A 65 6.66 13.46 3.04
N ILE A 66 6.04 14.51 3.58
CA ILE A 66 5.62 15.70 2.88
C ILE A 66 6.61 16.82 3.25
N PRO A 67 7.52 17.26 2.37
CA PRO A 67 8.47 18.33 2.69
C PRO A 67 7.76 19.61 3.13
N ASP A 68 8.37 20.35 4.05
CA ASP A 68 7.97 21.72 4.35
C ASP A 68 8.94 22.63 3.61
N ASP A 69 8.43 23.58 2.81
CA ASP A 69 9.22 24.51 2.02
C ASP A 69 10.19 25.35 2.88
N LYS A 70 9.89 25.49 4.18
CA LYS A 70 10.75 26.22 5.13
C LYS A 70 11.96 25.43 5.59
N ILE A 71 11.98 24.10 5.42
CA ILE A 71 13.06 23.23 5.89
C ILE A 71 13.77 22.61 4.68
N LYS A 72 15.01 23.02 4.44
CA LYS A 72 15.85 22.40 3.39
C LYS A 72 16.11 20.93 3.73
N THR A 73 15.51 20.04 2.94
CA THR A 73 15.66 18.58 3.09
C THR A 73 16.30 17.90 1.88
N SER A 74 16.88 18.67 0.96
CA SER A 74 17.40 18.20 -0.33
C SER A 74 18.38 17.02 -0.23
N ASN A 75 19.16 16.92 0.86
CA ASN A 75 20.12 15.83 1.10
C ASN A 75 19.77 14.95 2.32
N HIS A 76 18.54 15.04 2.85
CA HIS A 76 18.14 14.28 4.03
C HIS A 76 17.57 12.91 3.64
N PRO A 77 17.91 11.80 4.33
CA PRO A 77 17.34 10.47 4.06
C PRO A 77 15.81 10.35 4.09
N LEU A 78 15.10 11.36 4.62
CA LEU A 78 13.62 11.38 4.64
C LEU A 78 13.03 11.60 3.25
N THR A 79 13.81 12.13 2.30
CA THR A 79 13.38 12.28 0.91
C THR A 79 13.08 10.93 0.26
N THR A 80 13.64 9.83 0.77
CA THR A 80 13.31 8.46 0.33
C THR A 80 11.85 8.06 0.62
N LEU A 81 11.19 8.76 1.55
CA LEU A 81 9.79 8.54 1.91
C LEU A 81 8.82 9.47 1.15
N ILE A 82 9.32 10.33 0.26
CA ILE A 82 8.47 11.12 -0.65
C ILE A 82 7.88 10.16 -1.69
N ARG A 83 6.57 10.24 -1.89
CA ARG A 83 5.84 9.32 -2.78
C ARG A 83 5.33 10.10 -4.00
N ASN A 84 5.90 9.82 -5.17
CA ASN A 84 5.39 10.34 -6.44
C ASN A 84 4.10 9.59 -6.81
N GLN A 85 3.01 10.32 -7.05
CA GLN A 85 1.66 9.76 -7.14
C GLN A 85 1.34 9.03 -8.47
N GLU A 86 2.34 8.72 -9.30
CA GLU A 86 2.14 8.46 -10.74
C GLU A 86 2.15 6.98 -11.16
N ALA A 87 2.14 6.03 -10.23
CA ALA A 87 1.96 4.64 -10.63
C ALA A 87 0.50 4.40 -11.06
N LYS A 88 0.29 4.12 -12.36
CA LYS A 88 -1.01 3.64 -12.87
C LYS A 88 -1.50 2.47 -12.00
N LYS A 89 -2.77 2.49 -11.59
CA LYS A 89 -3.33 1.40 -10.80
C LYS A 89 -3.44 0.16 -11.68
N VAL A 90 -3.12 -1.01 -11.14
CA VAL A 90 -3.27 -2.30 -11.85
C VAL A 90 -4.68 -2.48 -12.40
N ASN A 91 -5.70 -2.06 -11.64
CA ASN A 91 -7.09 -2.15 -12.07
C ASN A 91 -7.40 -1.29 -13.31
N ASP A 92 -6.68 -0.19 -13.52
CA ASP A 92 -6.88 0.64 -14.70
C ASP A 92 -6.26 -0.04 -15.94
N ILE A 93 -5.12 -0.71 -15.77
CA ILE A 93 -4.51 -1.54 -16.83
C ILE A 93 -5.47 -2.67 -17.25
N LEU A 94 -6.10 -3.35 -16.29
CA LEU A 94 -7.02 -4.46 -16.57
C LEU A 94 -8.28 -4.04 -17.33
N LYS A 95 -8.74 -2.78 -17.19
CA LYS A 95 -9.94 -2.28 -17.89
C LYS A 95 -9.71 -2.07 -19.39
N ASP A 96 -8.47 -1.76 -19.77
CA ASP A 96 -8.12 -1.44 -21.15
C ASP A 96 -7.86 -2.69 -22.01
N ILE A 97 -7.81 -3.88 -21.38
CA ILE A 97 -7.48 -5.14 -22.05
C ILE A 97 -8.77 -5.84 -22.52
N PRO A 98 -8.89 -6.17 -23.82
CA PRO A 98 -9.98 -6.99 -24.34
C PRO A 98 -10.11 -8.34 -23.62
N VAL A 99 -11.35 -8.81 -23.46
CA VAL A 99 -11.66 -10.00 -22.63
C VAL A 99 -10.94 -11.26 -23.12
N ASP A 100 -10.81 -11.44 -24.43
CA ASP A 100 -10.10 -12.54 -25.08
C ASP A 100 -8.58 -12.54 -24.79
N MET A 101 -8.01 -11.35 -24.54
CA MET A 101 -6.59 -11.17 -24.23
C MET A 101 -6.26 -11.28 -22.73
N LEU A 102 -7.27 -11.29 -21.86
CA LEU A 102 -7.06 -11.34 -20.40
C LEU A 102 -6.34 -12.61 -19.93
N SER A 103 -6.59 -13.74 -20.59
CA SER A 103 -5.95 -15.01 -20.24
C SER A 103 -4.45 -14.96 -20.51
N ASP A 104 -4.03 -14.50 -21.69
CA ASP A 104 -2.62 -14.37 -22.04
C ASP A 104 -1.92 -13.35 -21.14
N PHE A 105 -2.56 -12.20 -20.90
CA PHE A 105 -2.03 -11.18 -20.00
C PHE A 105 -1.79 -11.71 -18.59
N THR A 106 -2.74 -12.47 -18.04
CA THR A 106 -2.63 -13.05 -16.70
C THR A 106 -1.48 -14.06 -16.62
N ASN A 107 -1.28 -14.89 -17.64
CA ASN A 107 -0.18 -15.84 -17.71
C ASN A 107 1.18 -15.12 -17.69
N ARG A 108 1.33 -14.09 -18.53
CA ARG A 108 2.56 -13.29 -18.58
C ARG A 108 2.86 -12.58 -17.26
N ILE A 109 1.83 -12.07 -16.58
CA ILE A 109 2.00 -11.48 -15.24
C ILE A 109 2.47 -12.52 -14.22
N ASP A 110 1.94 -13.75 -14.26
CA ASP A 110 2.36 -14.81 -13.34
C ASP A 110 3.81 -15.24 -13.56
N GLU A 111 4.26 -15.29 -14.82
CA GLU A 111 5.66 -15.51 -15.16
C GLU A 111 6.57 -14.41 -14.60
N LEU A 112 6.24 -13.15 -14.87
CA LEU A 112 6.97 -12.00 -14.33
C LEU A 112 7.02 -12.02 -12.79
N LYS A 113 5.91 -12.37 -12.14
CA LYS A 113 5.86 -12.52 -10.67
C LYS A 113 6.86 -13.59 -10.20
N LYS A 114 6.94 -14.74 -10.86
CA LYS A 114 7.89 -15.80 -10.50
C LYS A 114 9.34 -15.32 -10.65
N GLU A 115 9.65 -14.53 -11.67
CA GLU A 115 10.99 -13.95 -11.86
C GLU A 115 11.36 -12.96 -10.75
N MET A 116 10.41 -12.10 -10.34
CA MET A 116 10.64 -11.11 -9.28
C MET A 116 10.88 -11.74 -7.90
N LEU A 117 10.25 -12.89 -7.62
CA LEU A 117 10.36 -13.57 -6.32
C LEU A 117 11.49 -14.61 -6.23
N LYS A 118 12.22 -14.84 -7.33
CA LYS A 118 13.41 -15.70 -7.35
C LYS A 118 14.70 -14.99 -6.92
N LYS A 119 14.62 -13.69 -6.64
CA LYS A 119 15.70 -12.87 -6.05
C LYS A 119 15.64 -12.91 -4.53
#